data_AF-A0A840Y029-F1
#
_entry.id   AF-A0A840Y029-F1
#
_cell.length_a   1.000
_cell.length_b   1.000
_cell.length_c   1.000
_cell.angle_alpha   90.00
_cell.angle_beta   90.00
_cell.angle_gamma   90.00
#
_symmetry.space_group_name_H-M   'P 1'
#
loop_
_entity.id
_entity.type
_entity.pdbx_description
1 polymer ?
#
loop_
_entity_poly.entity_id
_entity_poly.type
_entity_poly.pdbx_seq_one_letter_code
_entity_poly.pdbx_strand_id
1 'polypeptide(L)'
;MDALAALAASATTADLYRAQIEAENRLTPAEVTALAAGADALPEAARPWIARLDGLVRRVRPEPEPFRRRDIAPGVTLFEAEGAPGSRRELVIGFCGVAHRLMMPVAPVLQAFPAARCDVLVLADASQASFLRGIPGYAADPVALATRLGRDLPLSRYAALRCFGTSAGGAAALAYGAGLGARVAMSLGGAHPLAMSGRRSEGRELDRRAFDRIIAAAPGRTRLLCVHGRGHARDAVRTRLHSIALPGSRAIAVEGVAHHGVIAGLFLRDAMVRFFEELLLSDTPPEGSVWLP
;
A
#
# COMPACT_ATOMS: atom_id res chain seq x y z
N MET A 1 3.81 19.52 -2.56
CA MET A 1 4.42 20.11 -1.35
C MET A 1 5.87 19.69 -1.34
N ASP A 2 6.77 20.65 -1.16
CA ASP A 2 8.20 20.41 -0.97
C ASP A 2 8.45 20.06 0.51
N ALA A 3 9.01 18.87 0.76
CA ALA A 3 9.25 18.38 2.13
C ALA A 3 10.26 19.27 2.88
N LEU A 4 11.26 19.82 2.18
CA LEU A 4 12.24 20.72 2.79
C LEU A 4 11.56 22.00 3.27
N ALA A 5 10.74 22.60 2.42
CA ALA A 5 9.99 23.80 2.77
C ALA A 5 9.04 23.57 3.95
N ALA A 6 8.36 22.42 4.00
CA ALA A 6 7.46 22.08 5.11
C ALA A 6 8.19 21.87 6.45
N LEU A 7 9.36 21.21 6.42
CA LEU A 7 10.20 21.04 7.60
C LEU A 7 10.76 22.38 8.09
N ALA A 8 11.22 23.24 7.18
CA ALA A 8 11.75 24.56 7.51
C ALA A 8 10.68 25.52 8.06
N ALA A 9 9.44 25.41 7.58
CA ALA A 9 8.32 26.24 8.02
C ALA A 9 7.69 25.78 9.36
N SER A 10 8.18 24.70 9.96
CA SER A 10 7.63 24.15 11.20
C SER A 10 7.95 25.04 12.39
N ALA A 11 6.93 25.69 12.96
CA ALA A 11 7.09 26.59 14.12
C ALA A 11 7.11 25.83 15.46
N THR A 12 6.53 24.64 15.50
CA THR A 12 6.44 23.80 16.71
C THR A 12 6.92 22.38 16.44
N THR A 13 7.23 21.65 17.51
CA THR A 13 7.53 20.21 17.45
C THR A 13 6.38 19.41 16.82
N ALA A 14 5.14 19.83 17.06
CA ALA A 14 3.97 19.18 16.46
C ALA A 14 3.88 19.42 14.94
N ASP A 15 4.24 20.62 14.47
CA ASP A 15 4.34 20.93 13.03
C ASP A 15 5.42 20.07 12.38
N LEU A 16 6.57 19.98 13.04
CA LEU A 16 7.69 19.18 12.57
C LEU A 16 7.29 17.71 12.42
N TYR A 17 6.64 17.11 13.43
CA TYR A 17 6.17 15.73 13.34
C TYR A 17 5.13 15.53 12.23
N ARG A 18 4.22 16.50 12.02
CA ARG A 18 3.26 16.44 10.91
C ARG A 18 3.97 16.48 9.56
N ALA A 19 4.96 17.36 9.39
CA ALA A 19 5.77 17.45 8.18
C ALA A 19 6.56 16.15 7.93
N GLN A 20 7.16 15.56 8.97
CA GLN A 20 7.84 14.27 8.89
C GLN A 20 6.90 13.12 8.48
N ILE A 21 5.71 13.05 9.08
CA ILE A 21 4.71 12.02 8.76
C ILE A 21 4.25 12.14 7.31
N GLU A 22 3.99 13.35 6.85
CA GLU A 22 3.60 13.65 5.47
C GLU A 22 4.72 13.28 4.48
N ALA A 23 5.97 13.64 4.81
CA ALA A 23 7.13 13.28 4.02
C ALA A 23 7.33 11.75 3.95
N GLU A 24 7.22 11.02 5.07
CA GLU A 24 7.27 9.56 5.10
C GLU A 24 6.21 8.89 4.22
N ASN A 25 5.08 9.55 3.97
CA ASN A 25 4.00 9.03 3.13
C ASN A 25 4.16 9.36 1.64
N ARG A 26 5.13 10.22 1.27
CA ARG A 26 5.22 10.78 -0.09
C ARG A 26 6.59 10.68 -0.74
N LEU A 27 7.67 10.72 0.02
CA LEU A 27 9.01 10.73 -0.56
C LEU A 27 9.32 9.39 -1.26
N THR A 28 9.90 9.49 -2.44
CA THR A 28 10.55 8.38 -3.16
C THR A 28 11.83 7.96 -2.46
N PRO A 29 12.37 6.76 -2.76
CA PRO A 29 13.70 6.36 -2.27
C PRO A 29 14.78 7.37 -2.61
N ALA A 30 14.82 7.86 -3.86
CA ALA A 30 15.81 8.82 -4.32
C ALA A 30 15.69 10.18 -3.61
N GLU A 31 14.47 10.68 -3.39
CA GLU A 31 14.26 11.93 -2.64
C GLU A 31 14.70 11.80 -1.17
N VAL A 32 14.47 10.65 -0.52
CA VAL A 32 14.96 10.39 0.86
C VAL A 32 16.48 10.45 0.89
N THR A 33 17.15 9.73 -0.01
CA THR A 33 18.62 9.71 -0.04
C THR A 33 19.21 11.08 -0.36
N ALA A 34 18.59 11.85 -1.27
CA ALA A 34 19.01 13.22 -1.57
C ALA A 34 18.84 14.15 -0.35
N LEU A 35 17.72 14.06 0.35
CA LEU A 35 17.47 14.84 1.58
C LEU A 35 18.44 14.46 2.71
N ALA A 36 18.79 13.18 2.84
CA ALA A 36 19.77 12.71 3.81
C ALA A 36 21.18 13.22 3.49
N ALA A 37 21.58 13.23 2.21
CA ALA A 37 22.86 13.80 1.77
C ALA A 37 22.93 15.31 2.00
N GLY A 38 21.79 16.01 1.89
CA GLY A 38 21.65 17.44 2.19
C GLY A 38 21.20 17.76 3.61
N ALA A 39 21.39 16.86 4.58
CA ALA A 39 20.80 16.98 5.92
C ALA A 39 21.23 18.24 6.69
N ASP A 40 22.38 18.83 6.35
CA ASP A 40 22.83 20.08 6.97
C ASP A 40 21.90 21.28 6.69
N ALA A 41 21.18 21.25 5.57
CA ALA A 41 20.17 22.24 5.22
C ALA A 41 18.84 22.05 5.96
N LEU A 42 18.67 20.94 6.69
CA LEU A 42 17.47 20.65 7.47
C LEU A 42 17.57 21.24 8.89
N PRO A 43 16.43 21.55 9.52
CA PRO A 43 16.38 21.81 10.96
C PRO A 43 17.06 20.68 11.74
N GLU A 44 17.85 21.02 12.76
CA GLU A 44 18.63 20.05 13.54
C GLU A 44 17.77 18.89 14.07
N ALA A 45 16.57 19.20 14.55
CA ALA A 45 15.60 18.23 15.05
C ALA A 45 15.09 17.23 13.97
N ALA A 46 15.23 17.54 12.68
CA ALA A 46 14.84 16.66 11.58
C ALA A 46 15.97 15.71 11.12
N ARG A 47 17.23 16.01 11.45
CA ARG A 47 18.40 15.25 10.97
C ARG A 47 18.39 13.78 11.40
N PRO A 48 18.09 13.43 12.67
CA PRO A 48 18.01 12.02 13.08
C PRO A 48 16.88 11.27 12.37
N TRP A 49 15.78 11.97 12.07
CA TRP A 49 14.63 11.38 11.36
C TRP A 49 15.00 11.02 9.92
N ILE A 50 15.60 11.94 9.16
CA ILE A 50 15.94 11.65 7.75
C ILE A 50 17.05 10.60 7.66
N ALA A 51 18.04 10.64 8.55
CA ALA A 51 19.10 9.63 8.61
C ALA A 51 18.53 8.23 8.88
N ARG A 52 17.57 8.12 9.81
CA ARG A 52 16.85 6.86 10.06
C ARG A 52 16.08 6.41 8.82
N LEU A 53 15.36 7.31 8.15
CA LEU A 53 14.57 6.99 6.97
C LEU A 53 15.44 6.51 5.80
N ASP A 54 16.59 7.15 5.56
CA ASP A 54 17.58 6.71 4.57
C ASP A 54 18.17 5.34 4.92
N GLY A 55 18.48 5.11 6.21
CA GLY A 55 18.89 3.78 6.69
C GLY A 55 17.84 2.69 6.42
N LEU A 56 16.54 3.01 6.56
CA LEU A 56 15.47 2.08 6.20
C LEU A 56 15.43 1.79 4.69
N VAL A 57 15.58 2.82 3.84
CA VAL A 57 15.62 2.68 2.38
C VAL A 57 16.79 1.79 1.95
N ARG A 58 17.99 2.09 2.44
CA ARG A 58 19.23 1.39 2.09
C ARG A 58 19.29 -0.04 2.59
N ARG A 59 18.61 -0.33 3.71
CA ARG A 59 18.47 -1.70 4.22
C ARG A 59 17.69 -2.61 3.27
N VAL A 60 16.70 -2.08 2.54
CA VAL A 60 15.95 -2.88 1.56
C VAL A 60 16.81 -3.16 0.33
N ARG A 61 17.38 -2.11 -0.26
CA ARG A 61 18.37 -2.19 -1.35
C ARG A 61 19.35 -1.02 -1.19
N PRO A 62 20.67 -1.24 -1.40
CA PRO A 62 21.67 -0.17 -1.19
C PRO A 62 21.46 1.06 -2.07
N GLU A 63 21.10 0.83 -3.33
CA GLU A 63 20.81 1.88 -4.31
C GLU A 63 19.31 2.21 -4.33
N PRO A 64 18.92 3.50 -4.34
CA PRO A 64 17.53 3.89 -4.42
C PRO A 64 16.94 3.59 -5.80
N GLU A 65 15.79 2.91 -5.82
CA GLU A 65 14.99 2.70 -7.02
C GLU A 65 14.57 4.07 -7.60
N PRO A 66 14.76 4.30 -8.91
CA PRO A 66 14.63 5.62 -9.55
C PRO A 66 13.18 6.03 -9.82
N PHE A 67 12.28 5.78 -8.87
CA PHE A 67 10.89 6.23 -8.97
C PHE A 67 10.81 7.76 -8.98
N ARG A 68 9.98 8.28 -9.87
CA ARG A 68 9.50 9.67 -9.87
C ARG A 68 8.06 9.69 -9.40
N ARG A 69 7.74 10.68 -8.59
CA ARG A 69 6.39 10.86 -8.05
C ARG A 69 5.56 11.76 -8.95
N ARG A 70 4.31 11.36 -9.18
CA ARG A 70 3.26 12.16 -9.80
C ARG A 70 1.98 12.09 -8.96
N ASP A 71 1.62 13.21 -8.34
CA ASP A 71 0.37 13.34 -7.60
C ASP A 71 -0.80 13.47 -8.61
N ILE A 72 -1.76 12.55 -8.58
CA ILE A 72 -2.94 12.57 -9.47
C ILE A 72 -4.07 13.36 -8.80
N ALA A 73 -4.27 13.14 -7.51
CA ALA A 73 -5.21 13.83 -6.65
C ALA A 73 -4.75 13.72 -5.19
N PRO A 74 -5.31 14.49 -4.24
CA PRO A 74 -5.08 14.24 -2.83
C PRO A 74 -5.39 12.78 -2.46
N GLY A 75 -4.41 12.09 -1.87
CA GLY A 75 -4.52 10.66 -1.53
C GLY A 75 -4.36 9.69 -2.71
N VAL A 76 -3.99 10.16 -3.91
CA VAL A 76 -3.75 9.33 -5.09
C VAL A 76 -2.41 9.73 -5.72
N THR A 77 -1.39 8.91 -5.49
CA THR A 77 -0.01 9.21 -5.93
C THR A 77 0.52 8.06 -6.77
N LEU A 78 0.96 8.35 -7.99
CA LEU A 78 1.68 7.39 -8.83
C LEU A 78 3.19 7.59 -8.65
N PHE A 79 3.89 6.48 -8.45
CA PHE A 79 5.34 6.38 -8.50
C PHE A 79 5.71 5.63 -9.77
N GLU A 80 6.31 6.33 -10.72
CA GLU A 80 6.66 5.77 -12.03
C GLU A 80 8.15 5.95 -12.32
N ALA A 81 8.74 5.00 -13.02
CA ALA A 81 10.12 5.09 -13.48
C ALA A 81 10.18 4.96 -15.00
N GLU A 82 11.32 5.32 -15.58
CA GLU A 82 11.58 5.06 -16.98
C GLU A 82 11.83 3.56 -17.17
N GLY A 83 10.94 2.91 -17.91
CA GLY A 83 11.13 1.53 -18.33
C GLY A 83 12.10 1.43 -19.49
N ALA A 84 12.72 0.27 -19.66
CA ALA A 84 13.40 -0.04 -20.92
C ALA A 84 12.40 0.02 -22.08
N PRO A 85 12.77 0.55 -23.26
CA PRO A 85 11.93 0.52 -24.45
C PRO A 85 11.40 -0.89 -24.72
N GLY A 86 10.09 -1.02 -24.94
CA GLY A 86 9.43 -2.32 -25.18
C GLY A 86 9.21 -3.19 -23.93
N SER A 87 9.60 -2.73 -22.73
CA SER A 87 9.34 -3.47 -21.49
C SER A 87 7.83 -3.54 -21.18
N ARG A 88 7.37 -4.76 -20.90
CA ARG A 88 6.01 -5.06 -20.43
C ARG A 88 5.94 -4.85 -18.93
N ARG A 89 5.67 -3.61 -18.50
CA ARG A 89 5.66 -3.22 -17.09
C ARG A 89 4.34 -3.55 -16.42
N GLU A 90 4.38 -3.68 -15.11
CA GLU A 90 3.22 -3.97 -14.27
C GLU A 90 2.85 -2.75 -13.42
N LEU A 91 1.57 -2.61 -13.08
CA LEU A 91 1.14 -1.62 -12.10
C LEU A 91 0.80 -2.30 -10.79
N VAL A 92 1.52 -1.93 -9.73
CA VAL A 92 1.20 -2.33 -8.36
C VAL A 92 0.35 -1.24 -7.71
N ILE A 93 -0.85 -1.58 -7.24
CA ILE A 93 -1.77 -0.67 -6.57
C ILE A 93 -1.77 -0.98 -5.07
N GLY A 94 -1.21 -0.08 -4.27
CA GLY A 94 -1.15 -0.16 -2.80
C GLY A 94 -2.25 0.65 -2.13
N PHE A 95 -3.11 0.00 -1.35
CA PHE A 95 -4.16 0.62 -0.53
C PHE A 95 -3.67 0.79 0.92
N CYS A 96 -3.51 2.03 1.36
CA CYS A 96 -3.04 2.34 2.70
C CYS A 96 -4.06 1.97 3.79
N GLY A 97 -3.54 1.73 4.99
CA GLY A 97 -4.34 1.63 6.22
C GLY A 97 -4.76 3.01 6.77
N VAL A 98 -5.34 3.02 7.96
CA VAL A 98 -5.89 4.22 8.62
C VAL A 98 -4.86 5.34 8.89
N ALA A 99 -3.56 4.99 8.94
CA ALA A 99 -2.47 5.95 9.09
C ALA A 99 -1.98 6.52 7.74
N HIS A 100 -2.71 6.25 6.65
CA HIS A 100 -2.35 6.62 5.27
C HIS A 100 -1.01 6.03 4.82
N ARG A 101 -0.65 4.88 5.41
CA ARG A 101 0.60 4.15 5.19
C ARG A 101 0.34 2.73 4.72
N LEU A 102 1.32 2.18 4.01
CA LEU A 102 1.42 0.76 3.70
C LEU A 102 2.10 0.01 4.86
N MET A 103 1.63 0.21 6.10
CA MET A 103 2.23 -0.23 7.37
C MET A 103 3.65 0.29 7.69
N MET A 104 4.31 0.93 6.73
CA MET A 104 5.64 1.54 6.82
C MET A 104 5.65 2.86 6.03
N PRO A 105 6.69 3.71 6.20
CA PRO A 105 6.95 4.80 5.26
C PRO A 105 7.00 4.28 3.81
N VAL A 106 6.56 5.10 2.86
CA VAL A 106 6.38 4.65 1.46
C VAL A 106 7.72 4.33 0.78
N ALA A 107 8.77 5.12 1.04
CA ALA A 107 10.08 4.95 0.42
C ALA A 107 10.68 3.54 0.59
N PRO A 108 10.82 2.97 1.81
CA PRO A 108 11.32 1.59 1.95
C PRO A 108 10.36 0.54 1.36
N VAL A 109 9.05 0.80 1.27
CA VAL A 109 8.13 -0.11 0.57
C VAL A 109 8.35 -0.06 -0.94
N LEU A 110 8.60 1.11 -1.52
CA LEU A 110 8.93 1.26 -2.94
C LEU A 110 10.22 0.51 -3.30
N GLN A 111 11.23 0.49 -2.41
CA GLN A 111 12.45 -0.30 -2.62
C GLN A 111 12.20 -1.82 -2.76
N ALA A 112 11.03 -2.33 -2.35
CA ALA A 112 10.70 -3.74 -2.56
C ALA A 112 10.30 -4.06 -4.01
N PHE A 113 10.01 -3.04 -4.82
CA PHE A 113 9.55 -3.18 -6.19
C PHE A 113 10.64 -2.71 -7.17
N PRO A 114 11.08 -3.57 -8.11
CA PRO A 114 12.04 -3.15 -9.13
C PRO A 114 11.39 -2.14 -10.08
N ALA A 115 11.87 -0.90 -10.09
CA ALA A 115 11.29 0.20 -10.88
C ALA A 115 11.37 -0.08 -12.39
N ALA A 116 12.36 -0.85 -12.83
CA ALA A 116 12.47 -1.30 -14.23
C ALA A 116 11.26 -2.15 -14.69
N ARG A 117 10.55 -2.81 -13.77
CA ARG A 117 9.41 -3.71 -14.08
C ARG A 117 8.08 -3.16 -13.59
N CYS A 118 8.06 -2.33 -12.56
CA CYS A 118 6.83 -1.90 -11.89
C CYS A 118 6.72 -0.38 -11.86
N ASP A 119 5.50 0.12 -12.06
CA ASP A 119 5.05 1.37 -11.44
C ASP A 119 4.23 1.03 -10.19
N VAL A 120 4.12 1.98 -9.26
CA VAL A 120 3.37 1.80 -8.01
C VAL A 120 2.38 2.94 -7.83
N LEU A 121 1.09 2.64 -7.78
CA LEU A 121 0.03 3.58 -7.38
C LEU A 121 -0.27 3.40 -5.90
N VAL A 122 -0.14 4.46 -5.10
CA VAL A 122 -0.50 4.45 -3.69
C VAL A 122 -1.77 5.26 -3.47
N LEU A 123 -2.72 4.62 -2.79
CA LEU A 123 -4.04 5.17 -2.49
C LEU A 123 -4.19 5.32 -0.97
N ALA A 124 -4.53 6.52 -0.52
CA ALA A 124 -4.79 6.84 0.88
C ALA A 124 -6.21 7.38 1.06
N ASP A 125 -6.91 6.82 2.05
CA ASP A 125 -8.27 7.23 2.39
C ASP A 125 -8.27 8.20 3.58
N ALA A 126 -8.28 9.50 3.28
CA ALA A 126 -8.35 10.56 4.28
C ALA A 126 -9.65 10.53 5.12
N SER A 127 -10.71 9.89 4.62
CA SER A 127 -11.98 9.73 5.36
C SER A 127 -11.94 8.60 6.39
N GLN A 128 -10.87 7.78 6.37
CA GLN A 128 -10.68 6.62 7.23
C GLN A 128 -11.89 5.66 7.22
N ALA A 129 -12.57 5.56 6.07
CA ALA A 129 -13.75 4.75 5.85
C ALA A 129 -13.41 3.46 5.08
N SER A 130 -12.15 3.02 5.09
CA SER A 130 -11.67 1.85 4.36
C SER A 130 -12.02 1.90 2.87
N PHE A 131 -11.99 3.09 2.27
CA PHE A 131 -12.38 3.38 0.89
C PHE A 131 -13.86 3.16 0.56
N LEU A 132 -14.73 2.89 1.54
CA LEU A 132 -16.18 2.71 1.34
C LEU A 132 -16.90 4.03 0.99
N ARG A 133 -16.22 5.16 1.11
CA ARG A 133 -16.68 6.50 0.66
C ARG A 133 -15.89 7.02 -0.54
N GLY A 134 -15.16 6.14 -1.23
CA GLY A 134 -14.19 6.55 -2.23
C GLY A 134 -12.99 7.26 -1.60
N ILE A 135 -12.43 8.24 -2.31
CA ILE A 135 -11.30 9.07 -1.88
C ILE A 135 -11.73 10.53 -2.03
N PRO A 136 -11.82 11.33 -0.94
CA PRO A 136 -12.26 12.71 -1.01
C PRO A 136 -11.52 13.54 -2.08
N GLY A 137 -12.28 14.28 -2.89
CA GLY A 137 -11.73 15.07 -4.01
C GLY A 137 -11.38 14.25 -5.26
N TYR A 138 -11.37 12.91 -5.18
CA TYR A 138 -11.10 12.02 -6.30
C TYR A 138 -12.34 11.19 -6.69
N ALA A 139 -12.93 10.44 -5.78
CA ALA A 139 -14.12 9.63 -6.04
C ALA A 139 -15.07 9.63 -4.83
N ALA A 140 -16.38 9.69 -5.09
CA ALA A 140 -17.39 9.87 -4.04
C ALA A 140 -17.85 8.56 -3.36
N ASP A 141 -17.54 7.42 -3.97
CA ASP A 141 -17.94 6.09 -3.52
C ASP A 141 -17.04 5.02 -4.17
N PRO A 142 -17.18 3.74 -3.79
CA PRO A 142 -16.35 2.68 -4.32
C PRO A 142 -16.47 2.44 -5.82
N VAL A 143 -17.67 2.55 -6.40
CA VAL A 143 -17.87 2.31 -7.83
C VAL A 143 -17.26 3.44 -8.66
N ALA A 144 -17.45 4.68 -8.19
CA ALA A 144 -16.81 5.86 -8.77
C ALA A 144 -15.28 5.76 -8.70
N LEU A 145 -14.71 5.20 -7.63
CA LEU A 145 -13.27 5.01 -7.50
C LEU A 145 -12.74 4.03 -8.55
N ALA A 146 -13.36 2.86 -8.70
CA ALA A 146 -12.96 1.89 -9.72
C ALA A 146 -13.02 2.48 -11.13
N THR A 147 -14.10 3.22 -11.43
CA THR A 147 -14.31 3.89 -12.71
C THR A 147 -13.25 4.97 -12.98
N ARG A 148 -12.96 5.82 -11.98
CA ARG A 148 -11.95 6.88 -12.07
C ARG A 148 -10.54 6.32 -12.26
N LEU A 149 -10.18 5.26 -11.54
CA LEU A 149 -8.90 4.58 -11.72
C LEU A 149 -8.74 4.05 -13.15
N GLY A 150 -9.78 3.42 -13.71
CA GLY A 150 -9.75 2.92 -15.08
C GLY A 150 -9.64 4.01 -16.16
N ARG A 151 -10.17 5.21 -15.88
CA ARG A 151 -10.17 6.33 -16.81
C ARG A 151 -8.90 7.18 -16.71
N ASP A 152 -8.47 7.51 -15.49
CA ASP A 152 -7.41 8.48 -15.23
C ASP A 152 -6.02 7.83 -15.30
N LEU A 153 -5.94 6.50 -15.28
CA LEU A 153 -4.69 5.75 -15.45
C LEU A 153 -4.70 5.02 -16.79
N PRO A 154 -3.57 4.98 -17.50
CA PRO A 154 -3.43 4.23 -18.75
C PRO A 154 -3.30 2.73 -18.45
N LEU A 155 -4.31 2.10 -17.84
CA LEU A 155 -4.24 0.70 -17.37
C LEU A 155 -3.87 -0.28 -18.48
N SER A 156 -4.27 0.00 -19.72
CA SER A 156 -3.94 -0.79 -20.91
C SER A 156 -2.45 -0.78 -21.29
N ARG A 157 -1.65 0.15 -20.76
CA ARG A 157 -0.18 0.16 -20.97
C ARG A 157 0.54 -0.92 -20.16
N TYR A 158 -0.11 -1.45 -19.13
CA TYR A 158 0.49 -2.41 -18.22
C TYR A 158 0.17 -3.84 -18.64
N ALA A 159 1.18 -4.70 -18.58
CA ALA A 159 1.03 -6.13 -18.87
C ALA A 159 0.20 -6.86 -17.81
N ALA A 160 0.22 -6.37 -16.57
CA ALA A 160 -0.61 -6.86 -15.48
C ALA A 160 -0.85 -5.76 -14.45
N LEU A 161 -2.01 -5.86 -13.78
CA LEU A 161 -2.30 -5.12 -12.56
C LEU A 161 -2.12 -6.05 -11.36
N ARG A 162 -1.59 -5.54 -10.27
CA ARG A 162 -1.42 -6.26 -9.00
C ARG A 162 -1.87 -5.34 -7.87
N CYS A 163 -2.68 -5.83 -6.96
CA CYS A 163 -3.20 -5.01 -5.86
C CYS A 163 -2.73 -5.55 -4.53
N PHE A 164 -2.37 -4.68 -3.61
CA PHE A 164 -2.27 -5.05 -2.21
C PHE A 164 -2.77 -3.94 -1.30
N GLY A 165 -3.22 -4.30 -0.12
CA GLY A 165 -3.76 -3.35 0.83
C GLY A 165 -3.40 -3.75 2.24
N THR A 166 -3.22 -2.76 3.10
CA THR A 166 -2.83 -2.99 4.48
C THR A 166 -3.92 -2.59 5.44
N SER A 167 -4.19 -3.39 6.47
CA SER A 167 -5.15 -3.05 7.52
C SER A 167 -6.52 -2.65 6.92
N ALA A 168 -7.00 -1.42 7.18
CA ALA A 168 -8.23 -0.87 6.60
C ALA A 168 -8.27 -0.89 5.05
N GLY A 169 -7.13 -0.80 4.38
CA GLY A 169 -7.03 -0.91 2.92
C GLY A 169 -7.08 -2.34 2.38
N GLY A 170 -7.00 -3.37 3.24
CA GLY A 170 -6.91 -4.77 2.81
C GLY A 170 -8.15 -5.25 2.06
N ALA A 171 -9.35 -4.92 2.53
CA ALA A 171 -10.59 -5.27 1.83
C ALA A 171 -10.74 -4.54 0.49
N ALA A 172 -10.35 -3.26 0.46
CA ALA A 172 -10.36 -2.46 -0.76
C ALA A 172 -9.43 -3.10 -1.82
N ALA A 173 -8.22 -3.49 -1.45
CA ALA A 173 -7.30 -4.13 -2.38
C ALA A 173 -7.85 -5.41 -3.02
N LEU A 174 -8.54 -6.25 -2.24
CA LEU A 174 -9.21 -7.45 -2.76
C LEU A 174 -10.34 -7.07 -3.73
N ALA A 175 -11.19 -6.12 -3.35
CA ALA A 175 -12.34 -5.73 -4.15
C ALA A 175 -11.94 -5.05 -5.46
N TYR A 176 -11.13 -4.00 -5.40
CA TYR A 176 -10.67 -3.28 -6.59
C TYR A 176 -9.75 -4.14 -7.44
N GLY A 177 -8.91 -4.98 -6.83
CA GLY A 177 -8.11 -5.95 -7.57
C GLY A 177 -8.97 -6.90 -8.39
N ALA A 178 -10.02 -7.48 -7.79
CA ALA A 178 -10.98 -8.31 -8.52
C ALA A 178 -11.70 -7.52 -9.63
N GLY A 179 -12.27 -6.36 -9.29
CA GLY A 179 -13.05 -5.54 -10.23
C GLY A 179 -12.25 -5.01 -11.41
N LEU A 180 -10.98 -4.65 -11.21
CA LEU A 180 -10.07 -4.20 -12.28
C LEU A 180 -9.41 -5.36 -13.05
N GLY A 181 -9.68 -6.62 -12.67
CA GLY A 181 -9.07 -7.79 -13.31
C GLY A 181 -7.57 -7.91 -13.02
N ALA A 182 -7.12 -7.50 -11.83
CA ALA A 182 -5.74 -7.69 -11.39
C ALA A 182 -5.38 -9.18 -11.39
N ARG A 183 -4.10 -9.49 -11.62
CA ARG A 183 -3.61 -10.86 -11.61
C ARG A 183 -3.57 -11.44 -10.20
N VAL A 184 -3.16 -10.60 -9.24
CA VAL A 184 -3.14 -10.91 -7.81
C VAL A 184 -3.71 -9.72 -7.05
N ALA A 185 -4.53 -9.98 -6.04
CA ALA A 185 -4.99 -9.01 -5.07
C ALA A 185 -4.74 -9.54 -3.65
N MET A 186 -4.08 -8.75 -2.81
CA MET A 186 -3.58 -9.20 -1.52
C MET A 186 -4.01 -8.28 -0.38
N SER A 187 -4.61 -8.84 0.67
CA SER A 187 -4.90 -8.15 1.93
C SER A 187 -3.83 -8.51 2.97
N LEU A 188 -3.16 -7.52 3.55
CA LEU A 188 -2.14 -7.69 4.58
C LEU A 188 -2.67 -7.19 5.93
N GLY A 189 -3.00 -8.12 6.83
CA GLY A 189 -3.61 -7.83 8.14
C GLY A 189 -4.99 -7.17 8.03
N GLY A 190 -5.63 -7.21 6.86
CA GLY A 190 -6.90 -6.55 6.64
C GLY A 190 -8.10 -7.28 7.25
N ALA A 191 -9.22 -6.57 7.36
CA ALA A 191 -10.48 -7.10 7.86
C ALA A 191 -11.60 -6.84 6.85
N HIS A 192 -12.56 -7.78 6.78
CA HIS A 192 -13.77 -7.58 5.99
C HIS A 192 -14.57 -6.39 6.56
N PRO A 193 -15.18 -5.52 5.75
CA PRO A 193 -15.95 -4.37 6.25
C PRO A 193 -17.01 -4.73 7.29
N LEU A 194 -17.67 -5.89 7.13
CA LEU A 194 -18.64 -6.41 8.09
C LEU A 194 -18.04 -6.72 9.47
N ALA A 195 -16.76 -7.11 9.53
CA ALA A 195 -16.03 -7.42 10.76
C ALA A 195 -15.37 -6.19 11.41
N MET A 196 -15.45 -5.02 10.77
CA MET A 196 -14.94 -3.78 11.33
C MET A 196 -15.94 -3.21 12.34
N SER A 197 -15.52 -3.05 13.58
CA SER A 197 -16.21 -2.23 14.57
C SER A 197 -16.13 -0.78 14.10
N GLY A 198 -17.18 -0.34 13.40
CA GLY A 198 -17.19 0.96 12.75
C GLY A 198 -16.99 2.09 13.75
N ARG A 199 -15.97 2.93 13.52
CA ARG A 199 -16.09 4.32 13.94
C ARG A 199 -17.24 4.90 13.14
N ARG A 200 -18.28 5.39 13.82
CA ARG A 200 -19.30 6.23 13.22
C ARG A 200 -18.64 7.55 12.84
N SER A 201 -17.89 7.60 11.74
CA SER A 201 -17.46 8.87 11.18
C SER A 201 -18.69 9.49 10.50
N GLU A 202 -19.14 10.64 10.99
CA GLU A 202 -19.98 11.60 10.25
C GLU A 202 -21.37 11.14 9.78
N GLY A 203 -22.12 10.41 10.61
CA GLY A 203 -23.59 10.30 10.48
C GLY A 203 -24.16 9.58 9.24
N ARG A 204 -23.35 9.22 8.25
CA ARG A 204 -23.77 8.49 7.04
C ARG A 204 -23.39 7.03 7.15
N GLU A 205 -24.38 6.15 7.02
CA GLU A 205 -24.19 4.70 7.06
C GLU A 205 -23.23 4.25 5.95
N LEU A 206 -22.24 3.43 6.31
CA LEU A 206 -21.30 2.86 5.36
C LEU A 206 -21.95 1.64 4.71
N ASP A 207 -21.98 1.59 3.38
CA ASP A 207 -22.37 0.40 2.66
C ASP A 207 -21.25 -0.66 2.73
N ARG A 208 -21.29 -1.47 3.79
CA ARG A 208 -20.30 -2.51 4.05
C ARG A 208 -20.34 -3.68 3.06
N ARG A 209 -21.33 -3.73 2.16
CA ARG A 209 -21.46 -4.75 1.12
C ARG A 209 -21.00 -4.25 -0.26
N ALA A 210 -20.57 -2.99 -0.37
CA ALA A 210 -20.11 -2.44 -1.65
C ALA A 210 -18.97 -3.26 -2.27
N PHE A 211 -18.03 -3.72 -1.45
CA PHE A 211 -16.92 -4.57 -1.89
C PHE A 211 -17.38 -5.96 -2.34
N ASP A 212 -18.33 -6.58 -1.64
CA ASP A 212 -18.92 -7.86 -2.02
C ASP A 212 -19.51 -7.78 -3.44
N ARG A 213 -20.19 -6.66 -3.77
CA ARG A 213 -20.78 -6.46 -5.10
C ARG A 213 -19.73 -6.25 -6.19
N ILE A 214 -18.66 -5.52 -5.90
CA ILE A 214 -17.54 -5.37 -6.85
C ILE A 214 -16.92 -6.73 -7.15
N ILE A 215 -16.69 -7.55 -6.12
CA ILE A 215 -16.10 -8.88 -6.29
C ILE A 215 -17.07 -9.83 -7.02
N ALA A 216 -18.36 -9.80 -6.70
CA ALA A 216 -19.36 -10.63 -7.36
C ALA A 216 -19.52 -10.30 -8.85
N ALA A 217 -19.30 -9.04 -9.25
CA ALA A 217 -19.32 -8.59 -10.65
C ALA A 217 -17.99 -8.83 -11.39
N ALA A 218 -16.94 -9.27 -10.69
CA ALA A 218 -15.61 -9.43 -11.26
C ALA A 218 -15.52 -10.63 -12.22
N PRO A 219 -14.61 -10.60 -13.22
CA PRO A 219 -14.46 -11.68 -14.22
C PRO A 219 -13.85 -12.99 -13.67
N GLY A 220 -13.62 -13.12 -12.36
CA GLY A 220 -13.19 -14.36 -11.70
C GLY A 220 -11.75 -14.81 -11.94
N ARG A 221 -10.87 -13.96 -12.51
CA ARG A 221 -9.48 -14.32 -12.85
C ARG A 221 -8.43 -13.91 -11.83
N THR A 222 -8.80 -13.09 -10.86
CA THR A 222 -7.88 -12.54 -9.85
C THR A 222 -7.62 -13.54 -8.75
N ARG A 223 -6.35 -13.78 -8.43
CA ARG A 223 -5.98 -14.55 -7.24
C ARG A 223 -6.11 -13.68 -6.00
N LEU A 224 -6.98 -14.09 -5.07
CA LEU A 224 -7.24 -13.35 -3.84
C LEU A 224 -6.42 -13.96 -2.69
N LEU A 225 -5.54 -13.18 -2.08
CA LEU A 225 -4.67 -13.61 -0.99
C LEU A 225 -5.00 -12.81 0.29
N CYS A 226 -5.27 -13.51 1.38
CA CYS A 226 -5.53 -12.91 2.68
C CYS A 226 -4.39 -13.29 3.63
N VAL A 227 -3.49 -12.36 3.90
CA VAL A 227 -2.24 -12.59 4.62
C VAL A 227 -2.30 -11.97 6.02
N HIS A 228 -1.78 -12.68 7.01
CA HIS A 228 -1.62 -12.18 8.38
C HIS A 228 -0.32 -12.71 9.01
N GLY A 229 0.15 -12.07 10.08
CA GLY A 229 1.21 -12.63 10.90
C GLY A 229 0.70 -13.83 11.70
N ARG A 230 1.40 -14.97 11.65
CA ARG A 230 0.96 -16.22 12.30
C ARG A 230 0.75 -16.07 13.80
N GLY A 231 1.58 -15.26 14.47
CA GLY A 231 1.47 -15.02 15.91
C GLY A 231 0.39 -14.01 16.30
N HIS A 232 -0.31 -13.40 15.35
CA HIS A 232 -1.29 -12.34 15.63
C HIS A 232 -2.74 -12.86 15.52
N ALA A 233 -3.24 -13.43 16.62
CA ALA A 233 -4.54 -14.10 16.68
C ALA A 233 -5.72 -13.26 16.15
N ARG A 234 -5.72 -11.95 16.42
CA ARG A 234 -6.78 -11.04 15.94
C ARG A 234 -6.84 -10.97 14.42
N ASP A 235 -5.70 -10.92 13.74
CA ASP A 235 -5.69 -10.87 12.28
C ASP A 235 -5.88 -12.24 11.64
N ALA A 236 -5.55 -13.33 12.34
CA ALA A 236 -5.92 -14.67 11.92
C ALA A 236 -7.45 -14.82 11.84
N VAL A 237 -8.18 -14.34 12.87
CA VAL A 237 -9.65 -14.32 12.86
C VAL A 237 -10.19 -13.45 11.70
N ARG A 238 -9.64 -12.25 11.51
CA ARG A 238 -10.07 -11.34 10.42
C ARG A 238 -9.81 -11.93 9.02
N THR A 239 -8.67 -12.58 8.83
CA THR A 239 -8.31 -13.29 7.61
C THR A 239 -9.28 -14.44 7.34
N ARG A 240 -9.65 -15.20 8.37
CA ARG A 240 -10.66 -16.26 8.25
C ARG A 240 -12.03 -15.70 7.86
N LEU A 241 -12.44 -14.58 8.46
CA LEU A 241 -13.70 -13.91 8.10
C LEU A 241 -13.70 -13.42 6.64
N HIS A 242 -12.58 -12.87 6.15
CA HIS A 242 -12.40 -12.58 4.73
C HIS A 242 -12.57 -13.82 3.86
N SER A 243 -11.96 -14.94 4.26
CA SER A 243 -12.00 -16.18 3.48
C SER A 243 -13.40 -16.79 3.41
N ILE A 244 -14.21 -16.60 4.45
CA ILE A 244 -15.62 -17.00 4.47
C ILE A 244 -16.46 -16.09 3.55
N ALA A 245 -16.22 -14.78 3.59
CA ALA A 245 -16.96 -13.81 2.77
C ALA A 245 -16.58 -13.86 1.28
N LEU A 246 -15.35 -14.29 0.98
CA LEU A 246 -14.77 -14.30 -0.37
C LEU A 246 -14.34 -15.72 -0.76
N PRO A 247 -15.28 -16.56 -1.23
CA PRO A 247 -14.98 -17.92 -1.69
C PRO A 247 -13.87 -17.92 -2.75
N GLY A 248 -12.89 -18.81 -2.59
CA GLY A 248 -11.72 -18.91 -3.49
C GLY A 248 -10.53 -18.04 -3.09
N SER A 249 -10.65 -17.19 -2.05
CA SER A 249 -9.49 -16.53 -1.47
C SER A 249 -8.64 -17.50 -0.63
N ARG A 250 -7.33 -17.29 -0.63
CA ARG A 250 -6.36 -18.12 0.10
C ARG A 250 -5.85 -17.39 1.33
N ALA A 251 -5.99 -18.01 2.50
CA ALA A 251 -5.40 -17.52 3.73
C ALA A 251 -3.92 -17.94 3.82
N ILE A 252 -3.03 -16.98 4.09
CA ILE A 252 -1.59 -17.21 4.26
C ILE A 252 -1.15 -16.63 5.60
N ALA A 253 -0.52 -17.45 6.43
CA ALA A 253 0.10 -17.01 7.67
C ALA A 253 1.60 -16.79 7.46
N VAL A 254 2.12 -15.63 7.85
CA VAL A 254 3.55 -15.31 7.79
C VAL A 254 4.21 -15.75 9.08
N GLU A 255 5.13 -16.71 8.97
CA GLU A 255 5.86 -17.24 10.12
C GLU A 255 6.73 -16.18 10.79
N GLY A 256 6.87 -16.27 12.11
CA GLY A 256 7.66 -15.34 12.90
C GLY A 256 7.06 -13.94 13.09
N VAL A 257 5.96 -13.58 12.43
CA VAL A 257 5.30 -12.26 12.63
C VAL A 257 4.17 -12.38 13.65
N ALA A 258 4.32 -11.72 14.80
CA ALA A 258 3.35 -11.77 15.91
C ALA A 258 2.53 -10.47 16.12
N HIS A 259 2.67 -9.49 15.23
CA HIS A 259 1.98 -8.20 15.32
C HIS A 259 1.24 -7.87 14.02
N HIS A 260 0.36 -6.87 14.07
CA HIS A 260 -0.44 -6.42 12.94
C HIS A 260 0.37 -5.97 11.69
N GLY A 261 1.53 -5.35 11.90
CA GLY A 261 2.34 -4.77 10.83
C GLY A 261 3.14 -5.80 10.02
N VAL A 262 2.49 -6.61 9.18
CA VAL A 262 3.15 -7.70 8.43
C VAL A 262 4.38 -7.22 7.66
N ILE A 263 4.28 -6.11 6.93
CA ILE A 263 5.38 -5.54 6.14
C ILE A 263 6.57 -5.16 7.04
N ALA A 264 6.32 -4.52 8.18
CA ALA A 264 7.38 -4.17 9.13
C ALA A 264 8.05 -5.43 9.72
N GLY A 265 7.27 -6.48 9.98
CA GLY A 265 7.80 -7.76 10.47
C GLY A 265 8.68 -8.48 9.45
N LEU A 266 8.31 -8.40 8.16
CA LEU A 266 9.10 -8.91 7.04
C LEU A 266 10.37 -8.09 6.82
N PHE A 267 10.27 -6.76 6.93
CA PHE A 267 11.41 -5.85 6.81
C PHE A 267 12.47 -6.14 7.88
N LEU A 268 12.06 -6.32 9.15
CA LEU A 268 12.99 -6.64 10.24
C LEU A 268 13.70 -7.99 10.06
N ARG A 269 13.19 -8.86 9.19
CA ARG A 269 13.72 -10.20 8.85
C ARG A 269 14.41 -10.22 7.48
N ASP A 270 14.59 -9.07 6.84
CA ASP A 270 15.18 -8.94 5.51
C ASP A 270 14.46 -9.79 4.44
N ALA A 271 13.16 -10.03 4.62
CA ALA A 271 12.35 -10.95 3.81
C ALA A 271 11.28 -10.23 2.98
N MET A 272 11.16 -8.90 3.12
CA MET A 272 10.12 -8.09 2.46
C MET A 272 10.17 -8.16 0.92
N VAL A 273 11.37 -8.08 0.32
CA VAL A 273 11.54 -8.14 -1.14
C VAL A 273 11.06 -9.49 -1.66
N ARG A 274 11.60 -10.59 -1.11
CA ARG A 274 11.23 -11.95 -1.49
C ARG A 274 9.73 -12.20 -1.33
N PHE A 275 9.15 -11.72 -0.24
CA PHE A 275 7.71 -11.83 0.01
C PHE A 275 6.87 -11.20 -1.11
N PHE A 276 7.17 -9.96 -1.51
CA PHE A 276 6.43 -9.33 -2.60
C PHE A 276 6.69 -10.00 -3.94
N GLU A 277 7.93 -10.43 -4.21
CA GLU A 277 8.27 -11.16 -5.43
C GLU A 277 7.50 -12.49 -5.55
N GLU A 278 7.45 -13.28 -4.48
CA GLU A 278 6.82 -14.59 -4.48
C GLU A 278 5.29 -14.54 -4.42
N LEU A 279 4.71 -13.63 -3.64
CA LEU A 279 3.26 -13.64 -3.40
C LEU A 279 2.50 -12.63 -4.26
N LEU A 280 3.08 -11.45 -4.51
CA LEU A 280 2.39 -10.39 -5.25
C LEU A 280 2.80 -10.37 -6.72
N LEU A 281 4.10 -10.39 -7.02
CA LEU A 281 4.65 -10.25 -8.37
C LEU A 281 4.77 -11.59 -9.13
N SER A 282 4.67 -12.73 -8.44
CA SER A 282 4.67 -14.03 -9.09
C SER A 282 3.36 -14.31 -9.81
N ASP A 283 3.48 -15.03 -10.92
CA ASP A 283 2.34 -15.60 -11.64
C ASP A 283 1.93 -16.97 -11.08
N THR A 284 2.72 -17.52 -10.17
CA THR A 284 2.51 -18.81 -9.50
C THR A 284 2.92 -18.65 -8.05
N PRO A 285 2.14 -17.93 -7.22
CA PRO A 285 2.46 -17.79 -5.81
C PRO A 285 2.48 -19.16 -5.13
N PRO A 286 3.38 -19.40 -4.16
CA PRO A 286 3.48 -20.67 -3.44
C PRO A 286 2.12 -21.18 -2.98
N GLU A 287 1.86 -22.49 -3.04
CA GLU A 287 0.56 -23.09 -2.71
C GLU A 287 0.29 -23.26 -1.20
N GLY A 288 1.33 -23.15 -0.37
CA GLY A 288 1.24 -23.27 1.08
C GLY A 288 0.30 -22.25 1.74
N SER A 289 -0.22 -22.63 2.91
CA SER A 289 -0.98 -21.74 3.81
C SER A 289 -0.08 -21.01 4.82
N VAL A 290 1.22 -21.33 4.83
CA VAL A 290 2.24 -20.68 5.64
C VAL A 290 3.35 -20.21 4.71
N TRP A 291 3.76 -18.95 4.88
CA TRP A 291 4.92 -18.39 4.20
C TRP A 291 6.06 -18.23 5.20
N LEU A 292 7.25 -18.69 4.82
CA LEU A 292 8.45 -18.67 5.65
C LEU A 292 9.37 -17.52 5.18
N PRO A 293 9.82 -16.62 6.09
CA PRO A 293 10.82 -15.58 5.83
C PRO A 293 12.22 -16.08 5.47
#